data_AF-A0A6L8GLY5-F1
#
_entry.id   AF-A0A6L8GLY5-F1
#
_cell.length_a   1.000
_cell.length_b   1.000
_cell.length_c   1.000
_cell.angle_alpha   90.00
_cell.angle_beta   90.00
_cell.angle_gamma   90.00
#
_symmetry.space_group_name_H-M   'P 1'
#
loop_
_entity.id
_entity.type
_entity.pdbx_description
1 polymer ?
#
loop_
_entity_poly.entity_id
_entity_poly.type
_entity_poly.pdbx_seq_one_letter_code
_entity_poly.pdbx_strand_id
1 'polypeptide(L)'
;MVWPPDYKRRWTVAAEAVLAGVGLHSGLASRVTLIPSPSGGLTMALEDAAPVPLGPGLAREQRLCTALQLPTGLIHTVEHLLAALVGVGISDVRIQVEGREIPLLDGSALPWVEAVATVGLRPLAGERSPLVVREMTCIRAGDGHVLALPHDGLRLSVAVNYPSRAIGQQFYEVDLTPERFVEHVAPARTFGFQDQLDALHSAGLIQGGSLQNALVCDDRHWLNPPLRFPNEPVRHKLLDLMGDLALLGCFPHGHVSAYRAGHALHTRLAARLAMSCSAPT
;
A
#
# COMPACT_ATOMS: atom_id res chain seq x y z
N MET A 1 -11.32 -20.03 8.59
CA MET A 1 -10.40 -18.88 8.60
C MET A 1 -10.31 -18.40 7.16
N VAL A 2 -10.73 -17.16 6.88
CA VAL A 2 -10.74 -16.62 5.50
C VAL A 2 -9.31 -16.29 5.03
N TRP A 3 -8.45 -15.90 5.98
CA TRP A 3 -7.08 -15.45 5.71
C TRP A 3 -6.03 -16.48 6.11
N PRO A 4 -4.84 -16.47 5.48
CA PRO A 4 -3.71 -17.27 5.92
C PRO A 4 -3.27 -16.89 7.35
N PRO A 5 -2.71 -17.82 8.14
CA PRO A 5 -2.24 -17.52 9.49
C PRO A 5 -0.97 -16.67 9.50
N ASP A 6 -0.16 -16.75 8.44
CA ASP A 6 1.09 -16.03 8.27
C ASP A 6 1.38 -15.77 6.78
N TYR A 7 2.50 -15.12 6.51
CA TYR A 7 2.96 -14.78 5.16
C TYR A 7 3.91 -15.84 4.54
N LYS A 8 4.05 -17.04 5.11
CA LYS A 8 5.06 -18.03 4.66
C LYS A 8 4.61 -18.82 3.44
N ARG A 9 3.35 -19.23 3.40
CA ARG A 9 2.80 -20.01 2.29
C ARG A 9 2.46 -19.11 1.10
N ARG A 10 2.40 -19.73 -0.08
CA ARG A 10 2.02 -19.05 -1.31
C ARG A 10 0.51 -19.14 -1.54
N TRP A 11 -0.08 -18.04 -1.97
CA TRP A 11 -1.51 -17.90 -2.21
C TRP A 11 -1.78 -17.02 -3.42
N THR A 12 -2.86 -17.34 -4.12
CA THR A 12 -3.46 -16.50 -5.16
C THR A 12 -4.95 -16.34 -4.89
N VAL A 13 -5.64 -15.46 -5.62
CA VAL A 13 -7.10 -15.40 -5.61
C VAL A 13 -7.68 -16.69 -6.20
N ALA A 14 -8.78 -17.21 -5.65
CA ALA A 14 -9.37 -18.46 -6.12
C ALA A 14 -10.17 -18.32 -7.42
N ALA A 15 -10.73 -17.14 -7.67
CA ALA A 15 -11.37 -16.75 -8.93
C ALA A 15 -11.02 -15.28 -9.25
N GLU A 16 -11.43 -14.81 -10.43
CA GLU A 16 -11.23 -13.42 -10.82
C GLU A 16 -12.08 -12.47 -9.97
N ALA A 17 -11.47 -11.37 -9.52
CA ALA A 17 -12.17 -10.27 -8.83
C ALA A 17 -12.00 -8.98 -9.62
N VAL A 18 -13.08 -8.21 -9.76
CA VAL A 18 -13.07 -6.96 -10.55
C VAL A 18 -13.64 -5.83 -9.72
N LEU A 19 -12.92 -4.72 -9.67
CA LEU A 19 -13.41 -3.47 -9.10
C LEU A 19 -13.17 -2.34 -10.10
N ALA A 20 -14.10 -1.40 -10.13
CA ALA A 20 -13.99 -0.19 -10.92
C ALA A 20 -14.36 1.02 -10.07
N GLY A 21 -13.78 2.16 -10.41
CA GLY A 21 -14.00 3.41 -9.69
C GLY A 21 -13.29 4.56 -10.38
N VAL A 22 -13.01 5.61 -9.63
CA VAL A 22 -12.27 6.79 -10.11
C VAL A 22 -10.89 6.87 -9.45
N GLY A 23 -9.89 7.31 -10.20
CA GLY A 23 -8.59 7.65 -9.65
C GLY A 23 -8.68 8.89 -8.76
N LEU A 24 -7.94 8.92 -7.65
CA LEU A 24 -7.90 10.05 -6.72
C LEU A 24 -7.46 11.32 -7.43
N HIS A 25 -6.31 11.25 -8.09
CA HIS A 25 -5.65 12.44 -8.63
C HIS A 25 -6.21 12.84 -9.99
N SER A 26 -6.41 11.88 -10.88
CA SER A 26 -6.89 12.12 -12.24
C SER A 26 -8.39 12.41 -12.33
N GLY A 27 -9.19 11.88 -11.41
CA GLY A 27 -10.66 11.91 -11.50
C GLY A 27 -11.23 11.07 -12.65
N LEU A 28 -10.38 10.30 -13.34
CA LEU A 28 -10.78 9.47 -14.46
C LEU A 28 -11.21 8.07 -13.98
N ALA A 29 -12.10 7.44 -14.74
CA ALA A 29 -12.51 6.07 -14.46
C ALA A 29 -11.35 5.08 -14.68
N SER A 30 -11.26 4.08 -13.82
CA SER A 30 -10.36 2.94 -13.97
C SER A 30 -11.00 1.66 -13.46
N ARG A 31 -10.59 0.54 -14.04
CA ARG A 31 -10.97 -0.81 -13.64
C ARG A 31 -9.72 -1.64 -13.37
N VAL A 32 -9.77 -2.46 -12.33
CA VAL A 32 -8.73 -3.44 -12.02
C VAL A 32 -9.36 -4.82 -11.95
N THR A 33 -8.74 -5.78 -12.63
CA THR A 33 -9.08 -7.20 -12.60
C THR A 33 -7.92 -7.96 -11.94
N LEU A 34 -8.22 -8.63 -10.83
CA LEU A 34 -7.31 -9.54 -10.13
C LEU A 34 -7.53 -10.94 -10.65
N ILE A 35 -6.50 -11.54 -11.23
CA ILE A 35 -6.61 -12.79 -11.98
C ILE A 35 -5.72 -13.84 -11.31
N PRO A 36 -6.24 -15.05 -11.01
CA PRO A 36 -5.46 -16.11 -10.40
C PRO A 36 -4.18 -16.39 -11.18
N SER A 37 -3.04 -16.45 -10.49
CA SER A 37 -1.75 -16.81 -11.09
C SER A 37 -1.06 -17.91 -10.29
N PRO A 38 -0.55 -18.99 -10.92
CA PRO A 38 0.15 -20.05 -10.21
C PRO A 38 1.61 -19.70 -9.87
N SER A 39 2.17 -18.68 -10.52
CA SER A 39 3.57 -18.25 -10.37
C SER A 39 3.76 -16.80 -10.84
N GLY A 40 4.99 -16.30 -10.70
CA GLY A 40 5.40 -14.98 -11.19
C GLY A 40 5.27 -13.86 -10.17
N GLY A 41 4.80 -14.15 -8.95
CA GLY A 41 4.62 -13.12 -7.93
C GLY A 41 3.47 -12.18 -8.28
N LEU A 42 3.59 -10.93 -7.85
CA LEU A 42 2.68 -9.86 -8.26
C LEU A 42 3.12 -9.38 -9.65
N THR A 43 2.24 -9.50 -10.64
CA THR A 43 2.48 -9.00 -11.99
C THR A 43 1.41 -7.98 -12.36
N MET A 44 1.75 -6.98 -13.17
CA MET A 44 0.83 -5.94 -13.59
C MET A 44 0.85 -5.74 -15.11
N ALA A 45 -0.32 -5.61 -15.72
CA ALA A 45 -0.53 -5.28 -17.11
C ALA A 45 -1.41 -4.02 -17.22
N LEU A 46 -1.04 -3.12 -18.13
CA LEU A 46 -1.86 -1.97 -18.51
C LEU A 46 -2.59 -2.30 -19.81
N GLU A 47 -3.92 -2.23 -19.79
CA GLU A 47 -4.81 -2.68 -20.88
C GLU A 47 -4.48 -4.13 -21.29
N ASP A 48 -4.40 -4.40 -22.60
CA ASP A 48 -4.08 -5.71 -23.17
C ASP A 48 -2.56 -6.01 -23.25
N ALA A 49 -1.71 -5.22 -22.57
CA ALA A 49 -0.27 -5.41 -22.60
C ALA A 49 0.17 -6.70 -21.87
N ALA A 50 1.38 -7.17 -22.19
CA ALA A 50 1.99 -8.29 -21.47
C ALA A 50 2.23 -7.91 -19.99
N PRO A 51 1.91 -8.81 -19.03
CA PRO A 51 2.11 -8.54 -17.62
C PRO A 51 3.61 -8.48 -17.27
N VAL A 52 3.97 -7.54 -16.40
CA VAL A 52 5.34 -7.31 -15.93
C VAL A 52 5.43 -7.63 -14.43
N PRO A 53 6.43 -8.41 -13.98
CA PRO A 53 6.68 -8.62 -12.56
C PRO A 53 6.95 -7.30 -11.83
N LEU A 54 6.26 -7.10 -10.71
CA LEU A 54 6.44 -5.91 -9.89
C LEU A 54 7.76 -5.97 -9.12
N GLY A 55 8.39 -4.82 -8.97
CA GLY A 55 9.63 -4.67 -8.22
C GLY A 55 9.95 -3.20 -7.93
N PRO A 56 10.86 -2.90 -6.99
CA PRO A 56 11.15 -1.52 -6.60
C PRO A 56 11.72 -0.67 -7.75
N GLY A 57 12.37 -1.29 -8.74
CA GLY A 57 12.91 -0.60 -9.92
C GLY A 57 11.85 0.03 -10.84
N LEU A 58 10.59 -0.42 -10.74
CA LEU A 58 9.47 0.17 -11.48
C LEU A 58 8.89 1.40 -10.78
N ALA A 59 9.16 1.58 -9.48
CA ALA A 59 8.61 2.70 -8.72
C ALA A 59 9.12 4.04 -9.27
N ARG A 60 8.22 5.01 -9.37
CA ARG A 60 8.50 6.40 -9.67
C ARG A 60 7.88 7.25 -8.58
N GLU A 61 8.71 8.07 -7.95
CA GLU A 61 8.25 9.03 -6.97
C GLU A 61 7.30 10.02 -7.65
N GLN A 62 6.11 10.16 -7.08
CA GLN A 62 5.11 11.14 -7.50
C GLN A 62 4.69 11.98 -6.30
N ARG A 63 4.13 13.16 -6.58
CA ARG A 63 3.55 13.98 -5.53
C ARG A 63 2.28 13.27 -5.02
N LEU A 64 2.29 12.89 -3.74
CA LEU A 64 1.19 12.28 -2.98
C LEU A 64 0.86 10.79 -3.22
N CYS A 65 1.56 10.09 -4.12
CA CYS A 65 1.33 8.65 -4.35
C CYS A 65 2.60 7.93 -4.81
N THR A 66 2.54 6.60 -4.87
CA THR A 66 3.51 5.77 -5.61
C THR A 66 2.95 5.44 -7.00
N ALA A 67 3.77 5.66 -8.03
CA ALA A 67 3.46 5.23 -9.39
C ALA A 67 4.42 4.16 -9.87
N LEU A 68 3.97 3.31 -10.81
CA LEU A 68 4.77 2.27 -11.44
C LEU A 68 4.93 2.57 -12.94
N GLN A 69 6.18 2.66 -13.37
CA GLN A 69 6.52 2.78 -14.78
C GLN A 69 6.56 1.39 -15.42
N LEU A 70 5.48 1.04 -16.11
CA LEU A 70 5.46 -0.13 -16.99
C LEU A 70 6.01 0.23 -18.38
N PRO A 71 6.38 -0.76 -19.23
CA PRO A 71 6.82 -0.49 -20.61
C PRO A 71 5.78 0.26 -21.45
N THR A 72 4.49 0.05 -21.18
CA THR A 72 3.38 0.64 -21.95
C THR A 72 2.81 1.91 -21.33
N GLY A 73 3.21 2.29 -20.11
CA GLY A 73 2.71 3.49 -19.47
C GLY A 73 2.97 3.57 -17.97
N LEU A 74 2.64 4.74 -17.42
CA LEU A 74 2.69 5.00 -15.99
C LEU A 74 1.31 4.70 -15.37
N ILE A 75 1.30 3.96 -14.26
CA ILE A 75 0.11 3.71 -13.44
C ILE A 75 0.33 4.36 -12.08
N HIS A 76 -0.60 5.23 -11.67
CA HIS A 76 -0.53 5.96 -10.40
C HIS A 76 -1.31 5.26 -9.27
N THR A 77 -0.97 5.62 -8.03
CA THR A 77 -1.74 5.32 -6.81
C THR A 77 -1.85 3.82 -6.50
N VAL A 78 -0.74 3.09 -6.63
CA VAL A 78 -0.74 1.61 -6.49
C VAL A 78 -0.77 1.12 -5.04
N GLU A 79 -0.38 1.97 -4.10
CA GLU A 79 -0.10 1.64 -2.69
C GLU A 79 -1.25 0.91 -1.99
N HIS A 80 -2.51 1.37 -2.11
CA HIS A 80 -3.62 0.76 -1.36
C HIS A 80 -3.98 -0.63 -1.88
N LEU A 81 -3.94 -0.82 -3.20
CA LEU A 81 -4.14 -2.13 -3.82
C LEU A 81 -3.02 -3.09 -3.41
N LEU A 82 -1.76 -2.66 -3.51
CA LEU A 82 -0.63 -3.53 -3.17
C LEU A 82 -0.60 -3.87 -1.68
N ALA A 83 -0.97 -2.91 -0.82
CA ALA A 83 -1.15 -3.14 0.61
C ALA A 83 -2.23 -4.19 0.87
N ALA A 84 -3.38 -4.10 0.18
CA ALA A 84 -4.46 -5.07 0.30
C ALA A 84 -4.01 -6.49 -0.08
N LEU A 85 -3.42 -6.63 -1.27
CA LEU A 85 -3.04 -7.95 -1.81
C LEU A 85 -1.99 -8.64 -0.92
N VAL A 86 -0.88 -7.97 -0.64
CA VAL A 86 0.18 -8.58 0.17
C VAL A 86 -0.24 -8.68 1.63
N GLY A 87 -1.02 -7.71 2.13
CA GLY A 87 -1.57 -7.68 3.48
C GLY A 87 -2.48 -8.87 3.80
N VAL A 88 -3.28 -9.36 2.86
CA VAL A 88 -4.08 -10.59 3.05
C VAL A 88 -3.31 -11.88 2.73
N GLY A 89 -2.03 -11.78 2.37
CA GLY A 89 -1.15 -12.91 2.13
C GLY A 89 -1.10 -13.40 0.68
N ILE A 90 -1.67 -12.68 -0.29
CA ILE A 90 -1.49 -13.01 -1.72
C ILE A 90 -0.01 -12.85 -2.07
N SER A 91 0.56 -13.92 -2.61
CA SER A 91 1.94 -13.95 -3.10
C SER A 91 2.01 -13.91 -4.62
N ASP A 92 0.99 -14.40 -5.31
CA ASP A 92 0.96 -14.54 -6.76
C ASP A 92 -0.40 -14.09 -7.29
N VAL A 93 -0.41 -13.10 -8.18
CA VAL A 93 -1.64 -12.60 -8.84
C VAL A 93 -1.26 -11.78 -10.06
N ARG A 94 -2.08 -11.86 -11.12
CA ARG A 94 -1.99 -10.94 -12.26
C ARG A 94 -2.99 -9.80 -12.04
N ILE A 95 -2.47 -8.58 -12.07
CA ILE A 95 -3.23 -7.35 -11.91
C ILE A 95 -3.37 -6.72 -13.30
N GLN A 96 -4.55 -6.78 -13.87
CA GLN A 96 -4.84 -6.10 -15.14
C GLN A 96 -5.54 -4.78 -14.83
N VAL A 97 -5.04 -3.68 -15.41
CA VAL A 97 -5.52 -2.33 -15.17
C VAL A 97 -6.00 -1.71 -16.47
N GLU A 98 -7.25 -1.28 -16.51
CA GLU A 98 -7.81 -0.41 -17.55
C GLU A 98 -7.84 1.03 -16.98
N GLY A 99 -7.14 1.96 -17.61
CA GLY A 99 -6.89 3.31 -17.07
C GLY A 99 -5.50 3.49 -16.45
N ARG A 100 -5.16 4.74 -16.09
CA ARG A 100 -3.79 5.15 -15.71
C ARG A 100 -3.59 5.40 -14.21
N GLU A 101 -4.61 5.14 -13.41
CA GLU A 101 -4.56 5.32 -11.96
C GLU A 101 -5.47 4.27 -11.31
N ILE A 102 -4.97 3.57 -10.30
CA ILE A 102 -5.77 2.59 -9.56
C ILE A 102 -6.97 3.30 -8.90
N PRO A 103 -8.19 2.76 -8.99
CA PRO A 103 -9.36 3.41 -8.41
C PRO A 103 -9.21 3.50 -6.88
N LEU A 104 -9.50 4.68 -6.33
CA LEU A 104 -9.35 4.97 -4.90
C LEU A 104 -10.39 4.26 -4.03
N LEU A 105 -11.55 3.97 -4.61
CA LEU A 105 -12.71 3.36 -3.95
C LEU A 105 -13.16 4.20 -2.75
N ASP A 106 -13.03 3.72 -1.52
CA ASP A 106 -13.40 4.44 -0.31
C ASP A 106 -12.21 5.17 0.37
N GLY A 107 -11.04 5.15 -0.25
CA GLY A 107 -9.80 5.73 0.28
C GLY A 107 -8.97 4.79 1.15
N SER A 108 -9.42 3.55 1.36
CA SER A 108 -8.74 2.54 2.16
C SER A 108 -8.43 1.28 1.33
N ALA A 109 -7.81 0.28 1.97
CA ALA A 109 -7.59 -1.02 1.34
C ALA A 109 -8.78 -1.99 1.52
N LEU A 110 -9.76 -1.66 2.37
CA LEU A 110 -10.83 -2.58 2.75
C LEU A 110 -11.67 -3.08 1.56
N PRO A 111 -12.08 -2.24 0.59
CA PRO A 111 -12.84 -2.75 -0.57
C PRO A 111 -12.09 -3.80 -1.39
N TRP A 112 -10.76 -3.68 -1.50
CA TRP A 112 -9.93 -4.70 -2.16
C TRP A 112 -9.88 -5.99 -1.36
N VAL A 113 -9.76 -5.89 -0.03
CA VAL A 113 -9.82 -7.04 0.89
C VAL A 113 -11.16 -7.76 0.77
N GLU A 114 -12.27 -7.03 0.76
CA GLU A 114 -13.62 -7.59 0.63
C GLU A 114 -13.84 -8.30 -0.71
N ALA A 115 -13.30 -7.74 -1.80
CA ALA A 115 -13.34 -8.39 -3.11
C ALA A 115 -12.55 -9.71 -3.12
N VAL A 116 -11.36 -9.73 -2.52
CA VAL A 116 -10.56 -10.96 -2.34
C VAL A 116 -11.29 -11.96 -1.46
N ALA A 117 -11.89 -11.52 -0.35
CA ALA A 117 -12.67 -12.38 0.55
C ALA A 117 -13.83 -13.06 -0.17
N THR A 118 -14.51 -12.30 -1.06
CA THR A 118 -15.67 -12.76 -1.83
C THR A 118 -15.30 -13.88 -2.80
N VAL A 119 -14.18 -13.74 -3.51
CA VAL A 119 -13.71 -14.78 -4.46
C VAL A 119 -12.95 -15.91 -3.78
N GLY A 120 -12.42 -15.66 -2.58
CA GLY A 120 -11.63 -16.60 -1.80
C GLY A 120 -10.16 -16.67 -2.22
N LEU A 121 -9.38 -17.42 -1.43
CA LEU A 121 -7.96 -17.67 -1.67
C LEU A 121 -7.72 -19.12 -2.09
N ARG A 122 -6.77 -19.32 -2.99
CA ARG A 122 -6.30 -20.64 -3.43
C ARG A 122 -4.83 -20.83 -3.02
N PRO A 123 -4.51 -21.88 -2.25
CA PRO A 123 -3.13 -22.18 -1.89
C PRO A 123 -2.35 -22.62 -3.14
N LEU A 124 -1.07 -22.25 -3.17
CA LEU A 124 -0.12 -22.68 -4.18
C LEU A 124 0.94 -23.59 -3.56
N ALA A 125 1.60 -24.40 -4.38
CA ALA A 125 2.71 -25.22 -3.93
C ALA A 125 3.94 -24.37 -3.58
N GLY A 126 4.67 -24.80 -2.55
CA GLY A 126 5.89 -24.17 -2.07
C GLY A 126 5.69 -23.06 -1.05
N GLU A 127 6.80 -22.59 -0.50
CA GLU A 127 6.86 -21.50 0.47
C GLU A 127 7.54 -20.28 -0.14
N ARG A 128 7.29 -19.09 0.45
CA ARG A 128 7.98 -17.86 0.10
C ARG A 128 9.33 -17.82 0.80
N SER A 129 10.38 -17.47 0.06
CA SER A 129 11.66 -17.14 0.66
C SER A 129 11.53 -15.82 1.44
N PRO A 130 11.78 -15.80 2.76
CA PRO A 130 11.65 -14.58 3.53
C PRO A 130 12.80 -13.62 3.22
N LEU A 131 12.49 -12.34 3.03
CA LEU A 131 13.50 -11.28 3.07
C LEU A 131 13.82 -11.01 4.55
N VAL A 132 15.02 -11.33 5.01
CA VAL A 132 15.41 -11.15 6.43
C VAL A 132 16.27 -9.91 6.59
N VAL A 133 15.86 -9.00 7.47
CA VAL A 133 16.64 -7.81 7.84
C VAL A 133 17.73 -8.23 8.83
N ARG A 134 18.98 -8.25 8.36
CA ARG A 134 20.15 -8.66 9.17
C ARG A 134 20.88 -7.50 9.83
N GLU A 135 20.76 -6.32 9.25
CA GLU A 135 21.43 -5.11 9.72
C GLU A 135 20.48 -3.92 9.62
N MET A 136 20.74 -2.90 10.44
CA MET A 136 19.97 -1.66 10.39
C MET A 136 20.19 -0.96 9.04
N THR A 137 19.09 -0.68 8.34
CA THR A 137 19.07 0.21 7.18
C THR A 137 18.27 1.45 7.52
N CYS A 138 18.79 2.63 7.20
CA CYS A 138 18.13 3.91 7.46
C CYS A 138 18.15 4.80 6.23
N ILE A 139 16.97 5.28 5.81
CA ILE A 139 16.82 6.31 4.79
C ILE A 139 16.25 7.56 5.46
N ARG A 140 16.88 8.72 5.25
CA ARG A 140 16.47 10.01 5.83
C ARG A 140 16.26 11.05 4.74
N ALA A 141 15.32 11.97 4.97
CA ALA A 141 15.15 13.19 4.19
C ALA A 141 14.49 14.27 5.07
N GLY A 142 15.17 15.40 5.27
CA GLY A 142 14.73 16.43 6.22
C GLY A 142 14.50 15.85 7.62
N ASP A 143 13.35 16.13 8.21
CA ASP A 143 12.95 15.63 9.52
C ASP A 143 12.37 14.19 9.49
N GLY A 144 12.16 13.64 8.30
CA GLY A 144 11.54 12.33 8.08
C GLY A 144 12.57 11.21 7.92
N HIS A 145 12.23 10.02 8.39
CA HIS A 145 13.06 8.84 8.19
C HIS A 145 12.27 7.53 8.18
N VAL A 146 12.84 6.52 7.53
CA VAL A 146 12.37 5.13 7.59
C VAL A 146 13.54 4.20 7.90
N LEU A 147 13.30 3.23 8.76
CA LEU A 147 14.27 2.26 9.27
C LEU A 147 13.80 0.85 8.95
N ALA A 148 14.72 -0.04 8.63
CA ALA A 148 14.55 -1.48 8.77
C ALA A 148 15.57 -1.97 9.80
N LEU A 149 15.10 -2.71 10.81
CA LEU A 149 15.88 -3.22 11.93
C LEU A 149 15.76 -4.76 12.01
N PRO A 150 16.82 -5.46 12.45
CA PRO A 150 16.69 -6.88 12.78
C PRO A 150 15.65 -7.09 13.89
N HIS A 151 14.74 -8.04 13.69
CA HIS A 151 13.69 -8.41 14.64
C HIS A 151 13.22 -9.83 14.32
N ASP A 152 12.82 -10.59 15.34
CA ASP A 152 12.22 -11.92 15.18
C ASP A 152 10.71 -11.79 14.97
N GLY A 153 10.30 -11.75 13.70
CA GLY A 153 8.93 -11.55 13.25
C GLY A 153 8.82 -10.47 12.18
N LEU A 154 7.58 -10.06 11.89
CA LEU A 154 7.27 -8.92 11.04
C LEU A 154 6.58 -7.86 11.88
N ARG A 155 7.31 -6.80 12.21
CA ARG A 155 6.80 -5.66 12.98
C ARG A 155 6.80 -4.41 12.12
N LEU A 156 5.71 -3.67 12.12
CA LEU A 156 5.60 -2.38 11.46
C LEU A 156 5.21 -1.31 12.46
N SER A 157 5.87 -0.16 12.42
CA SER A 157 5.49 0.98 13.25
C SER A 157 5.54 2.30 12.47
N VAL A 158 4.59 3.17 12.71
CA VAL A 158 4.55 4.51 12.12
C VAL A 158 4.29 5.55 13.19
N ALA A 159 5.03 6.65 13.13
CA ALA A 159 4.78 7.87 13.87
C ALA A 159 4.54 9.03 12.92
N VAL A 160 3.48 9.78 13.19
CA VAL A 160 3.14 11.03 12.48
C VAL A 160 3.14 12.20 13.45
N ASN A 161 3.44 13.38 12.93
CA ASN A 161 3.43 14.63 13.68
C ASN A 161 2.92 15.72 12.73
N TYR A 162 1.62 15.98 12.79
CA TYR A 162 0.96 17.01 11.99
C TYR A 162 0.68 18.24 12.86
N PRO A 163 0.90 19.47 12.34
CA PRO A 163 0.57 20.70 13.06
C PRO A 163 -0.92 20.84 13.40
N SER A 164 -1.79 20.32 12.53
CA SER A 164 -3.25 20.28 12.78
C SER A 164 -3.53 19.50 14.05
N ARG A 165 -4.27 20.12 14.97
CA ARG A 165 -4.77 19.51 16.22
C ARG A 165 -5.77 18.38 15.97
N ALA A 166 -6.42 18.34 14.80
CA ALA A 166 -7.33 17.24 14.44
C ALA A 166 -6.60 15.88 14.35
N ILE A 167 -5.30 15.90 13.96
CA ILE A 167 -4.46 14.71 13.84
C ILE A 167 -3.40 14.67 14.93
N GLY A 168 -2.63 15.74 15.07
CA GLY A 168 -1.56 15.90 16.06
C GLY A 168 -0.43 14.88 15.90
N GLN A 169 0.10 14.47 17.05
CA GLN A 169 1.10 13.41 17.15
C GLN A 169 0.43 12.07 17.41
N GLN A 170 0.74 11.07 16.58
CA GLN A 170 0.20 9.73 16.72
C GLN A 170 1.29 8.70 16.47
N PHE A 171 1.19 7.58 17.15
CA PHE A 171 2.03 6.41 16.96
C PHE A 171 1.15 5.17 16.83
N TYR A 172 1.54 4.25 15.95
CA TYR A 172 0.92 2.95 15.84
C TYR A 172 1.97 1.88 15.51
N GLU A 173 1.88 0.74 16.17
CA GLU A 173 2.76 -0.41 15.98
C GLU A 173 1.91 -1.69 15.94
N VAL A 174 2.32 -2.64 15.10
CA VAL A 174 1.67 -3.94 14.96
C VAL A 174 2.69 -5.01 14.60
N ASP A 175 2.66 -6.14 15.32
CA ASP A 175 3.21 -7.41 14.81
C ASP A 175 2.21 -7.96 13.80
N LEU A 176 2.59 -7.93 12.53
CA LEU A 176 1.65 -8.08 11.42
C LEU A 176 1.34 -9.55 11.13
N THR A 177 0.05 -9.87 11.05
CA THR A 177 -0.49 -11.08 10.43
C THR A 177 -1.56 -10.66 9.41
N PRO A 178 -1.96 -11.54 8.47
CA PRO A 178 -3.06 -11.22 7.56
C PRO A 178 -4.35 -10.81 8.27
N GLU A 179 -4.70 -11.49 9.35
CA GLU A 179 -5.87 -11.16 10.18
C GLU A 179 -5.77 -9.75 10.79
N ARG A 180 -4.63 -9.43 11.43
CA ARG A 180 -4.41 -8.09 12.00
C ARG A 180 -4.38 -7.00 10.94
N PHE A 181 -3.87 -7.27 9.74
CA PHE A 181 -3.95 -6.30 8.64
C PHE A 181 -5.41 -5.95 8.33
N VAL A 182 -6.26 -6.97 8.15
CA VAL A 182 -7.68 -6.78 7.81
C VAL A 182 -8.44 -6.04 8.91
N GLU A 183 -8.21 -6.39 10.18
CA GLU A 183 -8.96 -5.80 11.30
C GLU A 183 -8.48 -4.40 11.68
N HIS A 184 -7.19 -4.12 11.52
CA HIS A 184 -6.56 -2.97 12.17
C HIS A 184 -5.92 -1.96 11.21
N VAL A 185 -5.73 -2.32 9.94
CA VAL A 185 -5.02 -1.47 8.97
C VAL A 185 -5.87 -1.21 7.74
N ALA A 186 -6.40 -2.27 7.11
CA ALA A 186 -7.12 -2.17 5.85
C ALA A 186 -8.27 -1.14 5.82
N PRO A 187 -9.05 -0.93 6.90
CA PRO A 187 -10.14 0.04 6.90
C PRO A 187 -9.69 1.51 6.96
N ALA A 188 -8.42 1.81 7.24
CA ALA A 188 -7.97 3.17 7.47
C ALA A 188 -7.91 3.98 6.16
N ARG A 189 -8.75 5.02 6.06
CA ARG A 189 -8.89 5.86 4.86
C ARG A 189 -7.78 6.90 4.74
N THR A 190 -7.51 7.28 3.50
CA THR A 190 -6.67 8.42 3.18
C THR A 190 -7.26 9.71 3.70
N PHE A 191 -6.41 10.73 3.85
CA PHE A 191 -6.82 11.99 4.42
C PHE A 191 -6.12 13.19 3.79
N GLY A 192 -6.79 14.34 3.81
CA GLY A 192 -6.29 15.62 3.33
C GLY A 192 -6.69 16.78 4.24
N PHE A 193 -6.07 17.94 4.02
CA PHE A 193 -6.34 19.17 4.77
C PHE A 193 -7.19 20.12 3.94
N GLN A 194 -8.23 20.69 4.55
CA GLN A 194 -9.19 21.57 3.87
C GLN A 194 -8.51 22.78 3.20
N ASP A 195 -7.51 23.37 3.86
CA ASP A 195 -6.76 24.54 3.38
C ASP A 195 -5.84 24.22 2.18
N GLN A 196 -5.58 22.95 1.89
CA GLN A 196 -4.76 22.50 0.78
C GLN A 196 -5.59 22.10 -0.46
N LEU A 197 -6.90 21.91 -0.31
CA LEU A 197 -7.74 21.35 -1.37
C LEU A 197 -7.70 22.21 -2.64
N ASP A 198 -7.95 23.51 -2.54
CA ASP A 198 -7.97 24.40 -3.72
C ASP A 198 -6.63 24.42 -4.46
N ALA A 199 -5.52 24.44 -3.73
CA ALA A 199 -4.19 24.43 -4.30
C ALA A 199 -3.86 23.10 -5.00
N LEU A 200 -4.29 21.97 -4.41
CA LEU A 200 -4.13 20.65 -5.01
C LEU A 200 -5.01 20.49 -6.24
N HIS A 201 -6.27 20.90 -6.18
CA HIS A 201 -7.19 20.89 -7.33
C HIS A 201 -6.67 21.75 -8.48
N SER A 202 -6.21 22.96 -8.19
CA SER A 202 -5.63 23.87 -9.19
C SER A 202 -4.34 23.31 -9.83
N ALA A 203 -3.62 22.44 -9.11
CA ALA A 203 -2.45 21.73 -9.62
C ALA A 203 -2.80 20.45 -10.40
N GLY A 204 -4.08 20.18 -10.67
CA GLY A 204 -4.53 18.96 -11.35
C GLY A 204 -4.46 17.70 -10.50
N LEU A 205 -4.36 17.83 -9.17
CA LEU A 205 -4.38 16.72 -8.22
C LEU A 205 -5.75 16.61 -7.57
N ILE A 206 -6.02 15.47 -6.93
CA ILE A 206 -7.23 15.14 -6.19
C ILE A 206 -8.54 15.39 -6.95
N GLN A 207 -8.53 15.33 -8.29
CA GLN A 207 -9.71 15.63 -9.11
C GLN A 207 -10.87 14.66 -8.89
N GLY A 208 -10.58 13.43 -8.43
CA GLY A 208 -11.57 12.44 -8.01
C GLY A 208 -11.81 12.40 -6.49
N GLY A 209 -11.18 13.29 -5.73
CA GLY A 209 -11.31 13.36 -4.28
C GLY A 209 -12.70 13.83 -3.83
N SER A 210 -13.23 13.20 -2.79
CA SER A 210 -14.50 13.55 -2.17
C SER A 210 -14.54 13.12 -0.71
N LEU A 211 -15.51 13.62 0.05
CA LEU A 211 -15.73 13.19 1.45
C LEU A 211 -16.16 11.71 1.57
N GLN A 212 -16.51 11.06 0.45
CA GLN A 212 -16.84 9.63 0.43
C GLN A 212 -15.60 8.73 0.33
N ASN A 213 -14.49 9.26 -0.20
CA ASN A 213 -13.28 8.49 -0.49
C ASN A 213 -12.01 9.06 0.16
N ALA A 214 -12.13 10.11 0.97
CA ALA A 214 -11.07 10.65 1.79
C ALA A 214 -11.64 11.30 3.05
N LEU A 215 -10.90 11.21 4.15
CA LEU A 215 -11.12 12.05 5.33
C LEU A 215 -10.57 13.45 5.07
N VAL A 216 -11.31 14.47 5.50
CA VAL A 216 -10.85 15.85 5.40
C VAL A 216 -10.94 16.49 6.78
N CYS A 217 -9.88 17.19 7.20
CA CYS A 217 -9.88 17.99 8.42
C CYS A 217 -9.44 19.43 8.16
N ASP A 218 -9.86 20.33 9.04
CA ASP A 218 -9.22 21.63 9.23
C ASP A 218 -8.12 21.53 10.31
N ASP A 219 -7.77 22.64 10.96
CA ASP A 219 -6.80 22.63 12.07
C ASP A 219 -7.29 21.85 13.31
N ARG A 220 -8.60 21.71 13.55
CA ARG A 220 -9.14 21.22 14.82
C ARG A 220 -10.16 20.08 14.69
N HIS A 221 -10.87 19.97 13.58
CA HIS A 221 -12.01 19.07 13.42
C HIS A 221 -11.97 18.32 12.10
N TRP A 222 -12.59 17.14 12.11
CA TRP A 222 -12.90 16.38 10.91
C TRP A 222 -14.20 16.90 10.29
N LEU A 223 -14.21 17.05 8.97
CA LEU A 223 -15.38 17.49 8.20
C LEU A 223 -16.37 16.34 7.97
N ASN A 224 -15.88 15.10 7.93
CA ASN A 224 -16.67 13.90 7.65
C ASN A 224 -16.45 12.78 8.69
N PRO A 225 -16.75 13.02 9.98
CA PRO A 225 -16.81 11.96 10.98
C PRO A 225 -17.96 10.96 10.68
N PRO A 226 -17.94 9.74 11.27
CA PRO A 226 -16.95 9.25 12.22
C PRO A 226 -15.65 8.77 11.55
N LEU A 227 -14.58 8.77 12.34
CA LEU A 227 -13.41 7.97 12.03
C LEU A 227 -13.72 6.49 12.27
N ARG A 228 -13.14 5.62 11.46
CA ARG A 228 -13.17 4.16 11.65
C ARG A 228 -12.25 3.73 12.80
N PHE A 229 -11.19 4.50 13.04
CA PHE A 229 -10.31 4.37 14.20
C PHE A 229 -10.02 5.75 14.82
N PRO A 230 -9.90 5.86 16.15
CA PRO A 230 -9.48 7.13 16.77
C PRO A 230 -8.15 7.66 16.24
N ASN A 231 -7.26 6.76 15.81
CA ASN A 231 -5.96 7.04 15.21
C ASN A 231 -5.90 6.58 13.73
N GLU A 232 -6.99 6.77 12.98
CA GLU A 232 -7.08 6.41 11.56
C GLU A 232 -5.95 6.99 10.69
N PRO A 233 -5.49 8.25 10.86
CA PRO A 233 -4.41 8.82 10.04
C PRO A 233 -3.08 8.06 10.13
N VAL A 234 -2.62 7.70 11.33
CA VAL A 234 -1.36 6.94 11.48
C VAL A 234 -1.48 5.50 10.99
N ARG A 235 -2.67 4.88 11.11
CA ARG A 235 -2.94 3.55 10.54
C ARG A 235 -2.94 3.60 9.02
N HIS A 236 -3.46 4.66 8.42
CA HIS A 236 -3.37 4.87 6.98
C HIS A 236 -1.91 5.06 6.53
N LYS A 237 -1.08 5.78 7.30
CA LYS A 237 0.36 5.87 6.99
C LYS A 237 1.10 4.54 7.14
N LEU A 238 0.64 3.64 8.00
CA LEU A 238 1.11 2.26 8.02
C LEU A 238 0.65 1.48 6.78
N LEU A 239 -0.60 1.68 6.33
CA LEU A 239 -1.11 1.11 5.08
C LEU A 239 -0.29 1.57 3.86
N ASP A 240 0.00 2.87 3.74
CA ASP A 240 0.85 3.43 2.69
C ASP A 240 2.25 2.75 2.69
N LEU A 241 2.88 2.66 3.87
CA LEU A 241 4.18 1.97 4.05
C LEU A 241 4.10 0.51 3.59
N MET A 242 3.04 -0.22 3.95
CA MET A 242 2.84 -1.59 3.51
C MET A 242 2.70 -1.69 1.98
N GLY A 243 1.96 -0.78 1.37
CA GLY A 243 1.78 -0.73 -0.08
C GLY A 243 3.10 -0.53 -0.83
N ASP A 244 3.95 0.36 -0.32
CA ASP A 244 5.26 0.62 -0.92
C ASP A 244 6.23 -0.56 -0.71
N LEU A 245 6.21 -1.18 0.47
CA LEU A 245 7.02 -2.37 0.77
C LEU A 245 6.57 -3.62 0.01
N ALA A 246 5.30 -3.70 -0.41
CA ALA A 246 4.78 -4.80 -1.21
C ALA A 246 5.53 -4.96 -2.55
N LEU A 247 6.21 -3.91 -3.03
CA LEU A 247 7.10 -3.97 -4.20
C LEU A 247 8.32 -4.88 -4.00
N LEU A 248 8.67 -5.26 -2.77
CA LEU A 248 9.64 -6.32 -2.49
C LEU A 248 9.13 -7.71 -2.90
N GLY A 249 7.84 -7.86 -3.22
CA GLY A 249 7.18 -9.14 -3.47
C GLY A 249 6.89 -9.94 -2.20
N CYS A 250 7.46 -9.56 -1.05
CA CYS A 250 7.14 -10.05 0.29
C CYS A 250 7.50 -9.03 1.37
N PHE A 251 6.81 -9.06 2.51
CA PHE A 251 7.19 -8.21 3.63
C PHE A 251 8.47 -8.72 4.30
N PRO A 252 9.37 -7.81 4.71
CA PRO A 252 10.62 -8.20 5.33
C PRO A 252 10.41 -8.75 6.74
N HIS A 253 11.00 -9.90 7.04
CA HIS A 253 11.17 -10.38 8.40
C HIS A 253 12.16 -9.46 9.12
N GLY A 254 11.64 -8.66 10.04
CA GLY A 254 12.32 -7.53 10.68
C GLY A 254 11.30 -6.53 11.23
N HIS A 255 11.81 -5.43 11.77
CA HIS A 255 11.01 -4.29 12.20
C HIS A 255 11.22 -3.13 11.23
N VAL A 256 10.17 -2.72 10.52
CA VAL A 256 10.20 -1.49 9.72
C VAL A 256 9.49 -0.37 10.47
N SER A 257 10.20 0.74 10.67
CA SER A 257 9.70 1.90 11.40
C SER A 257 9.78 3.17 10.55
N ALA A 258 8.69 3.95 10.50
CA ALA A 258 8.62 5.20 9.75
C ALA A 258 8.23 6.37 10.67
N TYR A 259 8.94 7.49 10.55
CA TYR A 259 8.59 8.75 11.21
C TYR A 259 8.56 9.88 10.18
N ARG A 260 7.41 10.53 10.04
CA ARG A 260 7.18 11.61 9.04
C ARG A 260 7.69 11.22 7.65
N ALA A 261 7.60 9.94 7.30
CA ALA A 261 8.00 9.43 6.01
C ALA A 261 6.79 9.30 5.08
N GLY A 262 7.05 9.44 3.78
CA GLY A 262 6.07 9.18 2.74
C GLY A 262 6.66 8.27 1.66
N HIS A 263 5.91 8.08 0.58
CA HIS A 263 6.19 7.15 -0.51
C HIS A 263 7.63 7.16 -1.03
N ALA A 264 8.24 8.34 -1.20
CA ALA A 264 9.63 8.46 -1.65
C ALA A 264 10.62 7.75 -0.70
N LEU A 265 10.48 7.95 0.62
CA LEU A 265 11.35 7.29 1.60
C LEU A 265 11.08 5.78 1.65
N HIS A 266 9.81 5.37 1.56
CA HIS A 266 9.42 3.95 1.61
C HIS A 266 9.96 3.18 0.40
N THR A 267 9.77 3.69 -0.82
CA THR A 267 10.23 3.04 -2.05
C THR A 267 11.77 3.00 -2.13
N ARG A 268 12.46 4.04 -1.64
CA ARG A 268 13.93 4.02 -1.48
C ARG A 268 14.39 2.95 -0.49
N LEU A 269 13.67 2.74 0.61
CA LEU A 269 13.98 1.65 1.54
C LEU A 269 13.75 0.29 0.87
N ALA A 270 12.63 0.10 0.18
CA ALA A 270 12.34 -1.14 -0.55
C ALA A 270 13.45 -1.45 -1.57
N ALA A 271 13.89 -0.46 -2.36
CA ALA A 271 15.01 -0.63 -3.29
C ALA A 271 16.31 -1.03 -2.57
N ARG A 272 16.63 -0.38 -1.44
CA ARG A 272 17.85 -0.69 -0.66
C ARG A 272 17.82 -2.11 -0.06
N LEU A 273 16.66 -2.56 0.40
CA LEU A 273 16.48 -3.91 0.95
C LEU A 273 16.58 -4.99 -0.15
N ALA A 274 16.01 -4.74 -1.32
CA ALA A 274 16.10 -5.65 -2.46
C ALA A 274 17.56 -5.90 -2.89
N MET A 275 18.39 -4.85 -2.91
CA MET A 275 19.81 -4.96 -3.26
C MET A 275 20.63 -5.78 -2.24
N SER A 276 20.33 -5.64 -0.94
CA SER A 276 21.03 -6.37 0.12
C SER A 276 20.83 -7.88 0.06
N CYS A 277 19.75 -8.37 -0.55
CA CYS A 277 19.48 -9.79 -0.70
C CYS A 277 20.08 -10.40 -1.98
N SER A 278 20.45 -9.58 -2.96
CA SER A 278 21.09 -10.03 -4.20
C SER A 278 22.62 -10.10 -4.15
N ALA A 279 23.24 -9.72 -3.03
CA ALA A 279 24.68 -9.90 -2.85
C ALA A 279 24.96 -11.39 -2.54
N PRO A 280 25.71 -12.12 -3.40
CA PRO A 280 26.18 -13.44 -3.03
C PRO A 280 27.16 -13.26 -1.86
N THR A 281 26.92 -14.00 -0.77
CA THR A 281 27.95 -14.34 0.21
C THR A 281 29.04 -15.16 -0.45
#